data_AF-A0A6V8E1N8-F1
#
_entry.id   AF-A0A6V8E1N8-F1
#
_cell.length_a   1.000
_cell.length_b   1.000
_cell.length_c   1.000
_cell.angle_alpha   90.00
_cell.angle_beta   90.00
_cell.angle_gamma   90.00
#
_symmetry.space_group_name_H-M   'P 1'
#
loop_
_entity.id
_entity.type
_entity.pdbx_description
1 polymer ?
#
loop_
_entity_poly.entity_id
_entity_poly.type
_entity_poly.pdbx_seq_one_letter_code
_entity_poly.pdbx_strand_id
1 'polypeptide(L)' 'MIELHILGTASARPTSSRSVSGSVFSCPEGLVVIDAGEGFQMRYS' A
#
# COMPACT_ATOMS: atom_id res chain seq x y z
N MET A 1 6.89 -16.64 -5.81
CA MET A 1 5.88 -16.60 -4.73
C MET A 1 4.96 -15.43 -5.04
N ILE A 2 3.69 -15.50 -4.65
CA ILE A 2 2.75 -14.38 -4.79
C ILE A 2 2.52 -13.81 -3.40
N GLU A 3 2.79 -12.51 -3.22
CA GLU A 3 2.66 -11.83 -1.93
C GLU A 3 1.87 -10.52 -2.07
N LEU A 4 1.10 -10.18 -1.03
CA LEU A 4 0.40 -8.90 -0.93
C LEU A 4 0.87 -8.17 0.34
N HIS A 5 1.51 -7.03 0.15
CA HIS A 5 1.93 -6.15 1.24
C HIS A 5 0.90 -5.02 1.37
N ILE A 6 0.19 -4.98 2.49
CA ILE A 6 -0.80 -3.94 2.78
C ILE A 6 -0.11 -2.77 3.48
N LEU A 7 -0.04 -1.62 2.83
CA LEU A 7 0.63 -0.42 3.35
C LEU A 7 -0.34 0.59 3.96
N GLY A 8 -1.65 0.47 3.69
CA GLY A 8 -2.67 1.27 4.35
C GLY A 8 -4.08 0.73 4.15
N THR A 9 -4.91 0.93 5.17
CA THR A 9 -6.26 0.35 5.27
C THR A 9 -7.31 1.35 5.76
N ALA A 10 -6.93 2.60 6.03
CA ALA A 10 -7.89 3.64 6.37
C ALA A 10 -8.63 4.11 5.10
N SER A 11 -9.93 4.36 5.24
CA SER A 11 -10.76 4.96 4.19
C SER A 11 -10.81 6.48 4.34
N ALA A 12 -10.89 7.19 3.20
CA ALA A 12 -11.00 8.64 3.05
C ALA A 12 -9.84 9.50 3.60
N ARG A 13 -9.37 9.27 4.83
CA ARG A 13 -8.33 10.05 5.51
C ARG A 13 -7.50 9.15 6.44
N PRO A 14 -6.24 9.51 6.73
CA PRO A 14 -5.44 8.77 7.68
C PRO A 14 -6.04 8.88 9.10
N THR A 15 -5.82 7.85 9.90
CA THR A 15 -6.10 7.88 11.34
C THR A 15 -4.79 7.94 12.12
N SER A 16 -4.87 8.02 13.45
CA SER A 16 -3.69 7.93 14.32
C SER A 16 -2.93 6.60 14.20
N SER A 17 -3.57 5.55 13.70
CA SER A 17 -3.01 4.18 13.65
C SER A 17 -2.94 3.57 12.25
N ARG A 18 -3.59 4.18 11.26
CA ARG A 18 -3.69 3.61 9.91
C ARG A 18 -3.54 4.71 8.87
N SER A 19 -2.69 4.44 7.89
CA SER A 19 -2.59 5.26 6.68
C SER A 19 -3.70 4.93 5.70
N VAL A 20 -3.98 5.86 4.78
CA VAL A 20 -4.94 5.67 3.66
C VAL A 20 -4.51 4.58 2.70
N SER A 21 -5.43 4.14 1.83
CA SER A 21 -5.27 2.98 0.95
C SER A 21 -3.94 2.97 0.18
N GLY A 22 -3.39 1.76 0.08
CA GLY A 22 -2.21 1.47 -0.72
C GLY A 22 -1.67 0.08 -0.39
N SER A 23 -1.39 -0.70 -1.42
CA SER A 23 -0.79 -2.04 -1.30
C SER A 23 0.19 -2.30 -2.44
N VAL A 24 1.10 -3.24 -2.22
CA VAL A 24 2.00 -3.77 -3.25
C VAL A 24 1.74 -5.26 -3.40
N PHE A 25 1.40 -5.68 -4.61
CA PHE A 25 1.32 -7.07 -4.99
C PHE A 25 2.62 -7.47 -5.69
N SER A 26 3.36 -8.39 -5.09
CA SER A 26 4.62 -8.92 -5.60
C SER A 26 4.37 -10.24 -6.31
N CYS A 27 4.74 -10.31 -7.59
CA CYS A 27 4.60 -11.49 -8.42
C CYS A 27 5.89 -11.75 -9.22
N PRO A 28 6.06 -12.94 -9.82
CA PRO A 28 7.26 -13.26 -10.60
C PRO A 28 7.55 -12.27 -11.74
N GLU A 29 6.52 -11.63 -12.27
CA GLU A 29 6.60 -10.65 -13.37
C GLU A 29 6.97 -9.24 -12.90
N GLY A 30 6.96 -8.98 -11.59
CA GLY A 30 7.31 -7.70 -11.00
C GLY A 30 6.37 -7.26 -9.87
N LEU A 31 6.24 -5.94 -9.71
CA LEU A 31 5.43 -5.33 -8.68
C LEU A 31 4.21 -4.62 -9.29
N VAL A 32 3.05 -4.81 -8.67
CA VAL A 32 1.83 -4.07 -8.97
C VAL A 32 1.45 -3.22 -7.76
N VAL A 33 1.34 -1.90 -7.97
CA VAL A 33 0.82 -0.97 -6.95
C VAL A 33 -0.69 -0.91 -7.07
N ILE A 34 -1.39 -1.19 -5.96
CA ILE A 34 -2.85 -1.12 -5.86
C ILE A 34 -3.18 0.03 -4.91
N ASP A 35 -3.65 1.14 -5.48
CA ASP A 35 -3.78 2.46 -4.86
C ASP A 35 -2.46 3.06 -4.34
N ALA A 36 -2.38 4.39 -4.37
CA ALA A 36 -1.26 5.16 -3.82
C ALA A 36 -1.79 6.39 -3.08
N GLY A 37 -2.59 6.16 -2.04
CA GLY A 37 -3.06 7.23 -1.17
C GLY A 37 -1.89 8.01 -0.56
N GLU A 38 -2.16 9.24 -0.11
CA GLU A 38 -1.15 10.17 0.42
C GLU A 38 -0.12 9.49 1.34
N GLY A 39 1.16 9.78 1.11
CA GLY A 39 2.28 9.20 1.86
C GLY A 39 2.62 7.75 1.50
N PHE A 40 2.08 7.19 0.42
CA PHE A 40 2.43 5.85 -0.07
C PHE A 40 3.95 5.68 -0.27
N GLN A 41 4.60 6.66 -0.88
CA GLN A 41 6.03 6.64 -1.17
C GLN A 41 6.90 6.52 0.09
N MET A 42 6.42 6.97 1.24
CA MET A 42 7.15 6.87 2.51
C MET A 42 7.03 5.50 3.18
N ARG A 43 6.02 4.72 2.78
CA ARG A 43 5.74 3.37 3.31
C ARG A 43 6.31 2.29 2.39
N TYR A 44 6.53 2.64 1.12
CA TYR A 44 7.15 1.80 0.12
C TYR A 44 8.69 1.86 0.15
N SER A 45 9.27 2.97 0.64
CA SER A 45 10.72 3.20 0.69
C SER A 45 11.46 2.31 1.68
#